data_AF-A0A3B3BRD8-F1
#
_entry.id   AF-A0A3B3BRD8-F1
#
_cell.length_a   1.000
_cell.length_b   1.000
_cell.length_c   1.000
_cell.angle_alpha   90.00
_cell.angle_beta   90.00
_cell.angle_gamma   90.00
#
_symmetry.space_group_name_H-M   'P 1'
#
loop_
_entity.id
_entity.type
_entity.pdbx_description
1 polymer ?
#
loop_
_entity_poly.entity_id
_entity_poly.type
_entity_poly.pdbx_seq_one_letter_code
_entity_poly.pdbx_strand_id
1 'polypeptide(L)'
;MVMFTCSAQHAAVNSGQYDFYGWMPNGPPTMQEPPPTEKGTVTEERILKTLPGISIIILGMATSWVLSMQAHDSSFLPDFKRKYFTEHMPCDKIGIFQKKLLKLSKEINKRNEGADLPYTYLDPKLVENSVSI
;
A
#
# COMPACT_ATOMS: atom_id res chain seq x y z
N MET A 1 -16.09 -2.92 10.81
CA MET A 1 -15.94 -2.25 9.49
C MET A 1 -15.06 -1.02 9.63
N VAL A 2 -15.43 0.03 10.39
CA VAL A 2 -14.62 1.26 10.60
C VAL A 2 -13.14 0.99 10.87
N MET A 3 -12.81 0.26 11.96
CA MET A 3 -11.41 0.00 12.32
C MET A 3 -10.60 -0.68 11.19
N PHE A 4 -11.21 -1.61 10.46
CA PHE A 4 -10.55 -2.31 9.36
C PHE A 4 -10.34 -1.39 8.15
N THR A 5 -11.36 -0.61 7.78
CA THR A 5 -11.30 0.33 6.66
C THR A 5 -10.24 1.40 6.89
N CYS A 6 -10.16 1.93 8.11
CA CYS A 6 -9.19 2.97 8.47
C CYS A 6 -7.77 2.45 8.69
N SER A 7 -7.52 1.14 8.69
CA SER A 7 -6.19 0.57 8.92
C SER A 7 -5.80 -0.37 7.77
N ALA A 8 -6.15 -1.65 7.88
CA ALA A 8 -5.76 -2.71 6.96
C ALA A 8 -6.18 -2.43 5.51
N GLN A 9 -7.41 -1.98 5.29
CA GLN A 9 -7.88 -1.68 3.93
C GLN A 9 -7.05 -0.55 3.30
N HIS A 10 -6.82 0.52 4.05
CA HIS A 10 -6.01 1.65 3.60
C HIS A 10 -4.59 1.19 3.26
N ALA A 11 -3.92 0.50 4.19
CA ALA A 11 -2.56 -0.02 3.97
C ALA A 11 -2.46 -0.91 2.71
N ALA A 12 -3.44 -1.81 2.51
CA ALA A 12 -3.47 -2.72 1.35
C ALA A 12 -3.55 -2.01 -0.01
N VAL A 13 -4.17 -0.83 -0.09
CA VAL A 13 -4.36 -0.09 -1.34
C VAL A 13 -3.44 1.13 -1.48
N ASN A 14 -2.77 1.53 -0.40
CA ASN A 14 -1.95 2.74 -0.37
C ASN A 14 -0.45 2.44 -0.36
N SER A 15 0.02 1.53 0.50
CA SER A 15 1.45 1.35 0.77
C SER A 15 2.27 0.81 -0.41
N GLY A 16 1.60 0.15 -1.38
CA GLY A 16 2.24 -0.38 -2.58
C GLY A 16 2.16 0.52 -3.80
N GLN A 17 1.64 1.75 -3.68
CA GLN A 17 1.46 2.62 -4.86
C GLN A 17 2.78 2.84 -5.59
N TYR A 18 3.87 3.14 -4.90
CA TYR A 18 5.16 3.36 -5.55
C TYR A 18 5.79 2.06 -6.09
N ASP A 19 5.60 0.93 -5.41
CA ASP A 19 6.15 -0.36 -5.86
C ASP A 19 5.62 -0.76 -7.25
N PHE A 20 4.36 -0.41 -7.55
CA PHE A 20 3.73 -0.70 -8.85
C PHE A 20 3.70 0.49 -9.83
N TYR A 21 3.51 1.71 -9.36
CA TYR A 21 3.40 2.91 -10.21
C TYR A 21 4.73 3.66 -10.37
N GLY A 22 5.78 3.28 -9.64
CA GLY A 22 7.14 3.76 -9.84
C GLY A 22 7.70 3.38 -11.21
N TRP A 23 7.18 2.31 -11.82
CA TRP A 23 7.40 2.00 -13.23
C TRP A 23 6.17 2.42 -14.04
N MET A 24 6.20 3.63 -14.60
CA MET A 24 5.02 4.23 -15.27
C MET A 24 4.32 3.33 -16.30
N PRO A 25 5.01 2.56 -17.17
CA PRO A 25 4.33 1.68 -18.11
C PRO A 25 3.43 0.62 -17.46
N ASN A 26 3.65 0.27 -16.19
CA ASN A 26 2.78 -0.64 -15.42
C ASN A 26 1.50 0.03 -14.91
N GLY A 27 1.47 1.35 -14.78
CA GLY A 27 0.31 2.10 -14.32
C GLY A 27 0.30 3.54 -14.83
N PRO A 28 0.06 3.76 -16.14
CA PRO A 28 0.03 5.10 -16.69
C PRO A 28 -1.20 5.87 -16.15
N PRO A 29 -1.02 7.06 -15.56
CA PRO A 29 -2.14 7.84 -15.03
C PRO A 29 -3.05 8.45 -16.12
N THR A 30 -2.61 8.46 -17.37
CA THR A 30 -3.35 8.97 -18.53
C THR A 30 -2.83 8.37 -19.82
N MET A 31 -3.59 8.51 -20.91
CA MET A 31 -3.23 8.07 -22.26
C MET A 31 -3.44 9.24 -23.23
N GLN A 32 -2.47 9.47 -24.13
CA GLN A 32 -2.49 10.57 -25.09
C GLN A 32 -3.16 10.24 -26.43
N GLU A 33 -3.39 8.95 -26.71
CA GLU A 33 -4.11 8.48 -27.88
C GLU A 33 -5.31 7.61 -27.47
N PRO A 34 -6.37 7.52 -28.30
CA PRO A 34 -7.47 6.61 -28.07
C PRO A 34 -7.03 5.14 -28.15
N PRO A 35 -7.80 4.21 -27.55
CA PRO A 35 -7.56 2.79 -27.73
C PRO A 35 -7.54 2.38 -29.22
N PRO A 36 -6.64 1.47 -29.64
CA PRO A 36 -6.60 0.99 -31.02
C PRO A 36 -7.88 0.22 -31.36
N THR A 37 -8.44 0.49 -32.54
CA THR A 37 -9.67 -0.15 -33.04
C THR A 37 -9.42 -1.37 -33.92
N GLU A 38 -8.16 -1.58 -34.34
CA GLU A 38 -7.76 -2.65 -35.27
C GLU A 38 -6.54 -3.40 -34.75
N LYS A 39 -6.56 -4.73 -34.85
CA LYS A 39 -5.44 -5.60 -34.44
C LYS A 39 -4.27 -5.48 -35.42
N GLY A 40 -3.04 -5.66 -34.92
CA GLY A 40 -1.82 -5.66 -35.76
C GLY A 40 -1.35 -4.28 -36.22
N THR A 41 -1.99 -3.20 -35.79
CA THR A 41 -1.67 -1.81 -36.19
C THR A 41 -0.81 -1.06 -35.17
N VAL A 42 -0.57 -1.64 -33.99
CA VAL A 42 0.20 -1.01 -32.91
C VAL A 42 1.68 -1.27 -33.10
N THR A 43 2.47 -0.19 -33.12
CA THR A 43 3.94 -0.21 -33.15
C THR A 43 4.50 0.25 -31.80
N GLU A 44 5.77 -0.03 -31.53
CA GLU A 44 6.46 0.48 -30.33
C GLU A 44 6.43 2.01 -30.26
N GLU A 45 6.66 2.69 -31.39
CA GLU A 45 6.55 4.14 -31.50
C GLU A 45 5.18 4.66 -31.07
N ARG A 46 4.10 3.98 -31.50
CA ARG A 46 2.74 4.34 -31.10
C ARG A 46 2.51 4.12 -29.60
N ILE A 47 3.07 3.06 -29.01
CA ILE A 47 3.01 2.83 -27.56
C ILE A 47 3.66 4.00 -26.82
N LEU A 48 4.90 4.37 -27.19
CA LEU A 48 5.62 5.48 -26.57
C LEU A 48 4.88 6.82 -26.72
N LYS A 49 4.26 7.05 -27.89
CA LYS A 49 3.43 8.24 -28.14
C LYS A 49 2.13 8.26 -27.34
N THR A 50 1.56 7.09 -27.04
CA THR A 50 0.32 6.96 -26.28
C THR A 50 0.56 7.17 -24.77
N LEU A 51 1.74 6.81 -24.26
CA LEU A 51 2.09 6.99 -22.85
C LEU A 51 2.16 8.48 -22.44
N PRO A 52 2.01 8.81 -21.14
CA PRO A 52 2.11 10.18 -20.65
C PRO A 52 3.45 10.86 -20.97
N GLY A 53 3.43 12.18 -21.14
CA GLY A 53 4.65 12.98 -21.27
C GLY A 53 5.44 13.05 -19.96
N ILE A 54 6.75 13.32 -20.05
CA ILE A 54 7.70 13.26 -18.92
C ILE A 54 7.22 14.01 -17.67
N SER A 55 6.66 15.22 -17.82
CA SER A 55 6.17 15.99 -16.67
C SER A 55 5.06 15.27 -15.89
N ILE A 56 4.16 14.57 -16.59
CA ILE A 56 3.08 13.78 -15.98
C ILE A 56 3.62 12.49 -15.37
N ILE A 57 4.60 11.85 -16.01
CA ILE A 57 5.31 10.68 -15.46
C ILE A 57 5.92 11.04 -14.10
N ILE A 58 6.72 12.12 -14.05
CA ILE A 58 7.40 12.57 -12.84
C ILE A 58 6.39 12.90 -11.74
N LEU A 59 5.33 13.64 -12.08
CA LEU A 59 4.30 13.99 -11.11
C LEU A 59 3.59 12.76 -10.54
N GLY A 60 3.23 11.78 -11.39
CA GLY A 60 2.57 10.54 -10.96
C GLY A 60 3.47 9.68 -10.08
N MET A 61 4.75 9.54 -10.45
CA MET A 61 5.74 8.80 -9.66
C MET A 61 6.00 9.47 -8.31
N ALA A 62 6.20 10.79 -8.29
CA ALA A 62 6.42 11.56 -7.06
C ALA A 62 5.20 11.49 -6.13
N THR A 63 3.99 11.58 -6.68
CA THR A 63 2.74 11.43 -5.91
C THR A 63 2.65 10.03 -5.29
N SER A 64 2.86 8.99 -6.09
CA SER A 64 2.82 7.60 -5.60
C SER A 64 3.88 7.35 -4.54
N TRP A 65 5.07 7.96 -4.68
CA TRP A 65 6.14 7.89 -3.69
C TRP A 65 5.70 8.51 -2.37
N VAL A 66 5.28 9.78 -2.37
CA VAL A 66 4.85 10.49 -1.15
C VAL A 66 3.71 9.77 -0.44
N LEU A 67 2.70 9.29 -1.18
CA LEU A 67 1.57 8.58 -0.60
C LEU A 67 1.95 7.21 -0.02
N SER A 68 3.00 6.56 -0.53
CA SER A 68 3.46 5.25 -0.03
C SER A 68 4.42 5.35 1.17
N MET A 69 4.92 6.55 1.48
CA MET A 69 5.89 6.74 2.56
C MET A 69 5.24 6.56 3.93
N GLN A 70 5.96 5.88 4.82
CA GLN A 70 5.63 5.84 6.24
C GLN A 70 6.23 7.06 6.95
N ALA A 71 5.41 7.75 7.74
CA ALA A 71 5.87 8.88 8.53
C ALA A 71 6.73 8.41 9.72
N HIS A 72 7.67 9.25 10.16
CA HIS A 72 8.56 8.90 11.28
C HIS A 72 7.80 8.70 12.61
N ASP A 73 6.67 9.37 12.77
CA ASP A 73 5.80 9.32 13.95
C ASP A 73 4.60 8.37 13.79
N SER A 74 4.60 7.51 12.76
CA SER A 74 3.54 6.53 12.52
C SER A 74 3.24 5.66 13.75
N SER A 75 1.96 5.34 13.92
CA SER A 75 1.46 4.45 14.97
C SER A 75 0.86 3.21 14.34
N PHE A 76 1.53 2.08 14.52
CA PHE A 76 1.12 0.82 13.91
C PHE A 76 0.08 0.09 14.74
N LEU A 77 -0.70 -0.76 14.08
CA LEU A 77 -1.81 -1.51 14.65
C LEU A 77 -1.45 -2.29 15.93
N PRO A 78 -0.24 -2.87 16.07
CA PRO A 78 0.16 -3.57 17.29
C PRO A 78 0.54 -2.64 18.45
N ASP A 79 0.85 -1.36 18.21
CA ASP A 79 1.54 -0.54 19.21
C ASP A 79 0.63 -0.07 20.35
N PHE A 80 -0.63 0.29 20.04
CA PHE A 80 -1.59 0.89 21.00
C PHE A 80 -0.93 1.90 21.98
N LYS A 81 -0.14 2.84 21.45
CA LYS A 81 0.71 3.74 22.26
C LYS A 81 -0.08 4.59 23.26
N ARG A 82 -1.30 5.01 22.89
CA ARG A 82 -2.18 5.85 23.73
C ARG A 82 -3.07 5.00 24.62
N LYS A 83 -2.97 5.21 25.94
CA LYS A 83 -3.76 4.50 26.95
C LYS A 83 -5.04 5.25 27.27
N TYR A 84 -6.05 5.08 26.43
CA TYR A 84 -7.40 5.63 26.68
C TYR A 84 -8.20 4.77 27.68
N PHE A 85 -8.02 3.46 27.61
CA PHE A 85 -8.59 2.52 28.57
C PHE A 85 -7.57 2.21 29.67
N THR A 86 -8.05 2.18 30.90
CA THR A 86 -7.22 1.84 32.08
C THR A 86 -7.83 0.68 32.88
N GLU A 87 -9.06 0.31 32.57
CA GLU A 87 -9.77 -0.79 33.19
C GLU A 87 -9.18 -2.14 32.75
N HIS A 88 -9.22 -3.11 33.65
CA HIS A 88 -8.61 -4.44 33.45
C HIS A 88 -9.14 -5.14 32.20
N MET A 89 -10.45 -5.19 32.02
CA MET A 89 -11.08 -5.94 30.92
C MET A 89 -10.68 -5.41 29.53
N PRO A 90 -10.82 -4.11 29.20
CA PRO A 90 -10.33 -3.55 27.94
C PRO A 90 -8.83 -3.78 27.72
N CYS A 91 -8.01 -3.58 28.76
CA CYS A 91 -6.56 -3.79 28.66
C CYS A 91 -6.21 -5.24 28.30
N ASP A 92 -6.90 -6.22 28.90
CA ASP A 92 -6.73 -7.64 28.54
C ASP A 92 -7.10 -7.91 27.09
N LYS A 93 -8.22 -7.34 26.61
CA LYS A 93 -8.67 -7.52 25.22
C LYS A 93 -7.67 -6.92 24.22
N ILE A 94 -7.11 -5.74 24.53
CA ILE A 94 -6.04 -5.13 23.74
C ILE A 94 -4.82 -6.06 23.71
N GLY A 95 -4.39 -6.59 24.86
CA GLY A 95 -3.26 -7.52 24.93
C GLY A 95 -3.48 -8.80 24.12
N ILE A 96 -4.70 -9.36 24.11
CA ILE A 96 -5.06 -10.50 23.26
C ILE A 96 -5.00 -10.13 21.78
N PHE A 97 -5.52 -8.96 21.41
CA PHE A 97 -5.50 -8.47 20.03
C PHE A 97 -4.07 -8.27 19.52
N GLN A 98 -3.20 -7.60 20.30
CA GLN A 98 -1.78 -7.41 19.98
C GLN A 98 -1.06 -8.75 19.77
N LYS A 99 -1.27 -9.73 20.66
CA LYS A 99 -0.68 -11.08 20.51
C LYS A 99 -1.11 -11.76 19.21
N LYS A 100 -2.40 -11.64 18.83
CA LYS A 100 -2.91 -12.18 17.57
C LYS A 100 -2.27 -11.51 16.35
N LEU A 101 -2.11 -10.18 16.36
CA LEU A 101 -1.45 -9.44 15.29
C LEU A 101 0.03 -9.84 15.14
N LEU A 102 0.75 -9.96 16.25
CA LEU A 102 2.15 -10.39 16.22
C LEU A 102 2.30 -11.84 15.73
N LYS A 103 1.34 -12.72 16.04
CA LYS A 103 1.30 -14.08 15.48
C LYS A 103 1.08 -14.03 13.96
N LEU A 104 0.10 -13.24 13.49
CA LEU A 104 -0.20 -13.08 12.07
C LEU A 104 1.01 -12.52 11.29
N SER A 105 1.72 -11.52 11.85
CA SER A 105 2.96 -11.00 11.27
C SER A 105 4.00 -12.10 11.05
N LYS A 106 4.19 -13.01 12.02
CA LYS A 106 5.10 -14.16 11.85
C LYS A 106 4.63 -15.12 10.75
N GLU A 107 3.33 -15.41 10.69
CA GLU A 107 2.75 -16.27 9.65
C GLU A 107 2.92 -15.66 8.24
N ILE A 108 2.72 -14.35 8.10
CA ILE A 108 2.94 -13.59 6.85
C ILE A 108 4.41 -13.61 6.44
N ASN A 109 5.33 -13.34 7.38
CA ASN A 109 6.76 -13.35 7.11
C ASN A 109 7.22 -14.74 6.66
N LYS A 110 6.78 -15.80 7.34
CA LYS A 110 7.06 -17.19 6.92
C LYS A 110 6.50 -17.53 5.54
N ARG A 111 5.29 -17.08 5.21
CA ARG A 111 4.70 -17.28 3.87
C ARG A 111 5.53 -16.56 2.79
N ASN A 112 6.07 -15.39 3.11
CA ASN A 112 6.87 -14.59 2.19
C ASN A 112 8.31 -15.11 2.04
N GLU A 113 8.79 -16.00 2.93
CA GLU A 113 10.10 -16.64 2.78
C GLU A 113 10.14 -17.45 1.47
N GLY A 114 11.05 -17.08 0.57
CA GLY A 114 11.22 -17.75 -0.72
C GLY A 114 10.27 -17.29 -1.83
N ALA A 115 9.43 -16.27 -1.59
CA ALA A 115 8.63 -15.66 -2.65
C ALA A 115 9.48 -14.70 -3.50
N ASP A 116 9.39 -14.81 -4.83
CA ASP A 116 10.06 -13.87 -5.76
C ASP A 116 9.54 -12.43 -5.60
N LEU A 117 8.26 -12.29 -5.26
CA LEU A 117 7.61 -11.01 -4.98
C LEU A 117 6.77 -11.13 -3.69
N PRO A 118 7.35 -10.82 -2.52
CA PRO A 118 6.66 -10.96 -1.24
C PRO A 118 5.56 -9.91 -1.07
N TYR A 119 4.38 -10.33 -0.59
CA TYR A 119 3.28 -9.41 -0.27
C TYR A 119 3.35 -8.96 1.19
N THR A 120 3.72 -7.71 1.44
CA THR A 120 4.02 -7.19 2.79
C THR A 120 3.00 -6.18 3.32
N TYR A 121 2.14 -5.59 2.47
CA TYR A 121 1.29 -4.45 2.84
C TYR A 121 0.28 -4.72 3.96
N LEU A 122 -0.06 -5.98 4.20
CA LEU A 122 -0.94 -6.41 5.31
C LEU A 122 -0.19 -7.07 6.47
N ASP A 123 1.15 -7.01 6.52
CA ASP A 123 1.86 -7.34 7.76
C ASP A 123 1.41 -6.34 8.83
N PRO A 124 0.81 -6.80 9.95
CA PRO A 124 0.34 -5.90 11.01
C PRO A 124 1.40 -4.91 11.50
N LYS A 125 2.70 -5.24 11.40
CA LYS A 125 3.79 -4.32 11.77
C LYS A 125 3.94 -3.11 10.83
N LEU A 126 3.37 -3.17 9.64
CA LEU A 126 3.42 -2.11 8.62
C LEU A 126 2.07 -1.41 8.42
N VAL A 127 1.02 -1.90 9.08
CA VAL A 127 -0.34 -1.32 9.00
C VAL A 127 -0.51 -0.25 10.09
N GLU A 128 -0.81 0.98 9.69
CA GLU A 128 -1.12 2.08 10.61
C GLU A 128 -2.53 1.96 11.22
N ASN A 129 -2.76 2.58 12.38
CA ASN A 129 -4.06 2.54 13.07
C ASN A 129 -5.16 3.37 12.37
N SER A 130 -4.77 4.29 11.50
CA SER A 130 -5.64 5.28 10.85
C SER A 130 -5.15 5.61 9.44
N VAL A 131 -5.95 6.39 8.72
CA VAL A 131 -5.55 7.06 7.47
C VAL A 131 -4.88 8.38 7.86
N SER A 132 -3.56 8.48 7.68
CA SER A 132 -2.73 9.60 8.19
C SER A 132 -1.71 10.14 7.19
N ILE A 133 -1.82 9.76 5.93
CA ILE A 133 -1.08 10.31 4.79
C ILE A 133 -2.07 10.85 3.76
#